data_AF-A0AB74F2H4-F1
#
_entry.id   AF-A0AB74F2H4-F1
#
_cell.length_a   1.000
_cell.length_b   1.000
_cell.length_c   1.000
_cell.angle_alpha   90.00
_cell.angle_beta   90.00
_cell.angle_gamma   90.00
#
_symmetry.space_group_name_H-M   'P 1'
#
loop_
_entity.id
_entity.type
_entity.pdbx_description
1 polymer ?
#
loop_
_entity_poly.entity_id
_entity_poly.type
_entity_poly.pdbx_seq_one_letter_code
_entity_poly.pdbx_strand_id
1 'polypeptide(L)'
;MNQTTKRKKKHKALTPRLSVNTKMHRHFSVYMAVVLCVLCTTTVCAADDPIAVVNNLSTFIFGLVRAVGMILIGYGIVQIGLSLKSHDPSQRANGIMTVAGGIVVTFAKEILNTIAG
;
A
#
# COMPACT_ATOMS: atom_id res chain seq x y z
N MET A 1 -11.21 31.58 -56.60
CA MET A 1 -11.79 32.46 -55.57
C MET A 1 -11.61 31.74 -54.22
N ASN A 2 -10.43 31.83 -53.57
CA ASN A 2 -10.08 32.75 -52.46
C ASN A 2 -11.17 32.82 -51.37
N GLN A 3 -10.93 32.71 -50.06
CA GLN A 3 -9.78 32.52 -49.17
C GLN A 3 -10.40 32.51 -47.73
N THR A 4 -9.60 32.21 -46.70
CA THR A 4 -9.88 32.42 -45.26
C THR A 4 -10.81 31.36 -44.61
N THR A 5 -10.53 30.70 -43.47
CA THR A 5 -9.87 31.19 -42.25
C THR A 5 -9.34 30.04 -41.39
N LYS A 6 -8.12 30.24 -40.89
CA LYS A 6 -7.39 29.59 -39.80
C LYS A 6 -8.22 28.79 -38.76
N ARG A 7 -7.67 27.65 -38.31
CA ARG A 7 -7.37 27.43 -36.88
C ARG A 7 -6.30 26.34 -36.68
N LYS A 8 -5.17 26.79 -36.13
CA LYS A 8 -4.06 25.97 -35.63
C LYS A 8 -4.61 24.90 -34.65
N LYS A 9 -4.46 23.60 -34.97
CA LYS A 9 -4.52 22.55 -33.94
C LYS A 9 -3.28 22.71 -33.05
N LYS A 10 -3.41 23.54 -32.02
CA LYS A 10 -2.44 23.62 -30.93
C LYS A 10 -2.37 22.23 -30.29
N HIS A 11 -1.21 21.60 -30.39
CA HIS A 11 -0.78 20.53 -29.51
C HIS A 11 -0.79 21.07 -28.07
N LYS A 12 -1.93 20.99 -27.40
CA LYS A 12 -2.02 21.26 -25.97
C LYS A 12 -1.84 19.91 -25.30
N ALA A 13 -0.60 19.62 -24.89
CA ALA A 13 -0.34 18.58 -23.91
C ALA A 13 -1.12 18.97 -22.65
N LEU A 14 -2.36 18.48 -22.55
CA LEU A 14 -3.16 18.54 -21.34
C LEU A 14 -2.63 17.38 -20.49
N THR A 15 -1.56 17.63 -19.76
CA THR A 15 -1.33 16.88 -18.53
C THR A 15 -2.61 17.03 -17.72
N PRO A 16 -3.35 15.94 -17.44
CA PRO A 16 -4.43 16.03 -16.49
C PRO A 16 -3.75 16.38 -15.18
N ARG A 17 -3.90 17.63 -14.72
CA ARG A 17 -3.71 17.93 -13.31
C ARG A 17 -4.77 17.10 -12.62
N LEU A 18 -4.40 15.91 -12.17
CA LEU A 18 -5.19 15.13 -11.24
C LEU A 18 -5.51 16.11 -10.11
N SER A 19 -6.76 16.53 -10.04
CA SER A 19 -7.27 17.26 -8.88
C SER A 19 -7.19 16.26 -7.73
N VAL A 20 -6.05 16.26 -7.05
CA VAL A 20 -5.78 15.30 -6.01
C VAL A 20 -6.64 15.70 -4.83
N ASN A 21 -7.68 14.91 -4.56
CA ASN A 21 -8.60 15.17 -3.48
C ASN A 21 -7.83 15.16 -2.14
N THR A 22 -7.68 16.31 -1.51
CA THR A 22 -6.84 16.52 -0.32
C THR A 22 -7.22 15.59 0.85
N LYS A 23 -8.48 15.14 0.93
CA LYS A 23 -8.93 14.17 1.94
C LYS A 23 -8.31 12.78 1.73
N MET A 24 -8.19 12.35 0.46
CA MET A 24 -7.55 11.07 0.12
C MET A 24 -6.05 11.09 0.38
N HIS A 25 -5.39 12.23 0.16
CA HIS A 25 -3.98 12.42 0.51
C HIS A 25 -3.73 12.33 2.02
N ARG A 26 -4.63 12.85 2.85
CA ARG A 26 -4.50 12.74 4.31
C ARG A 26 -4.61 11.28 4.76
N HIS A 27 -5.55 10.50 4.23
CA HIS A 27 -5.65 9.06 4.53
C HIS A 27 -4.44 8.28 4.04
N PHE A 28 -3.95 8.54 2.82
CA PHE A 28 -2.74 7.91 2.29
C PHE A 28 -1.49 8.27 3.09
N SER A 29 -1.35 9.54 3.50
CA SER A 29 -0.23 10.00 4.31
C SER A 29 -0.25 9.42 5.73
N VAL A 30 -1.43 9.27 6.36
CA VAL A 30 -1.58 8.61 7.66
C VAL A 30 -1.28 7.11 7.52
N TYR A 31 -1.79 6.48 6.47
CA TYR A 31 -1.48 5.08 6.15
C TYR A 31 0.04 4.85 6.01
N MET A 32 0.71 5.69 5.22
CA MET A 32 2.16 5.62 5.04
C MET A 32 2.95 5.93 6.32
N ALA A 33 2.48 6.88 7.15
CA ALA A 33 3.08 7.19 8.44
C ALA A 33 2.95 6.03 9.43
N VAL A 34 1.81 5.33 9.47
CA VAL A 34 1.62 4.13 10.30
C VAL A 34 2.57 3.01 9.86
N VAL A 35 2.69 2.77 8.55
CA VAL A 35 3.65 1.79 8.01
C VAL A 35 5.08 2.15 8.39
N LEU A 36 5.49 3.41 8.19
CA LEU A 36 6.82 3.90 8.57
C LEU A 36 7.09 3.79 10.07
N CYS A 37 6.10 4.14 10.90
CA CYS A 37 6.23 4.07 12.35
C CYS A 37 6.43 2.63 12.83
N VAL A 38 5.68 1.67 12.27
CA VAL A 38 5.87 0.24 12.54
C VAL A 38 7.26 -0.24 12.10
N LEU A 39 7.74 0.20 10.93
CA LEU A 39 9.07 -0.16 10.41
C LEU A 39 10.23 0.45 11.24
N CYS A 40 10.06 1.65 11.79
CA CYS A 40 11.08 2.29 12.62
C CYS A 40 11.27 1.63 14.00
N THR A 41 10.36 0.74 14.44
CA THR A 41 10.50 0.06 15.74
C THR A 41 11.51 -1.09 15.72
N THR A 42 11.90 -1.58 14.54
CA THR A 42 12.91 -2.64 14.41
C THR A 42 14.31 -2.03 14.31
N THR A 43 14.86 -1.59 15.44
CA THR A 43 16.27 -1.17 15.54
C THR A 43 17.18 -2.39 15.41
N VAL A 44 17.81 -2.59 14.26
CA VAL A 44 18.87 -3.58 14.05
C VAL A 44 20.19 -2.98 14.55
N CYS A 45 20.44 -3.08 15.86
CA CYS A 45 21.78 -2.92 16.42
C CYS A 45 22.14 -4.21 17.13
N ALA A 46 23.10 -4.95 16.56
CA ALA A 46 23.66 -6.15 17.16
C ALA A 46 25.07 -5.83 17.64
N ALA A 47 25.27 -5.87 18.96
CA ALA A 47 26.59 -5.86 19.56
C ALA A 47 27.04 -7.33 19.71
N ASP A 48 28.18 -7.65 19.09
CA ASP A 48 29.11 -8.72 19.43
C ASP A 48 28.77 -10.21 19.20
N ASP A 49 27.53 -10.63 18.86
CA ASP A 49 27.22 -12.06 18.61
C ASP A 49 26.54 -12.37 17.26
N PRO A 50 27.08 -13.30 16.44
CA PRO A 50 26.54 -13.63 15.11
C PRO A 50 25.12 -14.25 15.15
N ILE A 51 24.76 -14.97 16.21
CA ILE A 51 23.39 -15.51 16.40
C ILE A 51 22.40 -14.36 16.65
N ALA A 52 22.79 -13.33 17.41
CA ALA A 52 21.95 -12.17 17.68
C ALA A 52 21.69 -11.34 16.43
N VAL A 53 22.69 -11.18 15.55
CA VAL A 53 22.53 -10.53 14.24
C VAL A 53 21.46 -11.24 13.39
N VAL A 54 21.51 -12.57 13.31
CA VAL A 54 20.55 -13.37 12.53
C VAL A 54 19.14 -13.27 13.13
N ASN A 55 19.00 -13.27 14.45
CA ASN A 55 17.70 -13.12 15.11
C ASN A 55 17.07 -11.73 14.89
N ASN A 56 17.89 -10.67 14.96
CA ASN A 56 17.47 -9.30 14.66
C ASN A 56 17.09 -9.14 13.17
N LEU A 57 17.83 -9.79 12.27
CA LEU A 57 17.51 -9.83 10.85
C LEU A 57 16.18 -10.56 10.60
N SER A 58 15.96 -11.73 11.21
CA SER A 58 14.70 -12.46 11.12
C SER A 58 13.53 -11.58 11.56
N THR A 59 13.67 -10.90 12.69
CA THR A 59 12.64 -9.98 13.19
C THR A 59 12.42 -8.79 12.27
N PHE A 60 13.47 -8.25 11.65
CA PHE A 60 13.36 -7.20 10.64
C PHE A 60 12.62 -7.67 9.38
N ILE A 61 12.97 -8.83 8.84
CA ILE A 61 12.30 -9.41 7.67
C ILE A 61 10.82 -9.69 7.96
N PHE A 62 10.50 -10.25 9.12
CA PHE A 62 9.10 -10.40 9.54
C PHE A 62 8.38 -9.06 9.72
N GLY A 63 9.08 -8.01 10.14
CA GLY A 63 8.58 -6.63 10.17
C GLY A 63 8.26 -6.09 8.78
N LEU A 64 9.12 -6.33 7.78
CA LEU A 64 8.87 -5.98 6.37
C LEU A 64 7.66 -6.73 5.81
N VAL A 65 7.56 -8.04 6.05
CA VAL A 65 6.41 -8.86 5.62
C VAL A 65 5.11 -8.33 6.23
N ARG A 66 5.12 -7.97 7.52
CA ARG A 66 3.97 -7.36 8.20
C ARG A 66 3.58 -6.01 7.58
N ALA A 67 4.57 -5.18 7.25
CA ALA A 67 4.35 -3.90 6.58
C ALA A 67 3.73 -4.09 5.18
N VAL A 68 4.18 -5.08 4.41
CA VAL A 68 3.57 -5.44 3.12
C VAL A 68 2.13 -5.92 3.30
N GLY A 69 1.85 -6.73 4.33
CA GLY A 69 0.48 -7.15 4.67
C GLY A 69 -0.46 -5.96 4.93
N MET A 70 0.01 -4.95 5.68
CA MET A 70 -0.75 -3.71 5.89
C MET A 70 -1.05 -2.96 4.58
N ILE A 71 -0.14 -3.00 3.60
CA ILE A 71 -0.31 -2.37 2.28
C ILE A 71 -1.38 -3.07 1.47
N LEU A 72 -1.40 -4.39 1.49
CA LEU A 72 -2.43 -5.18 0.84
C LEU A 72 -3.82 -4.92 1.45
N ILE A 73 -3.91 -4.80 2.77
CA ILE A 73 -5.17 -4.42 3.45
C ILE A 73 -5.63 -3.03 2.98
N GLY A 74 -4.74 -2.03 3.00
CA GLY A 74 -5.06 -0.68 2.53
C GLY A 74 -5.52 -0.66 1.07
N TYR A 75 -4.83 -1.39 0.20
CA TYR A 75 -5.18 -1.50 -1.22
C TYR A 75 -6.52 -2.22 -1.43
N GLY A 76 -6.76 -3.32 -0.72
CA GLY A 76 -8.03 -4.05 -0.78
C GLY A 76 -9.22 -3.20 -0.33
N ILE A 77 -9.05 -2.39 0.72
CA ILE A 77 -10.09 -1.45 1.19
C ILE A 77 -10.38 -0.37 0.12
N VAL A 78 -9.37 0.16 -0.57
CA VAL A 78 -9.58 1.14 -1.65
C VAL A 78 -10.41 0.54 -2.78
N GLN A 79 -10.16 -0.72 -3.16
CA GLN A 79 -10.96 -1.41 -4.17
C GLN A 79 -12.41 -1.62 -3.70
N ILE A 80 -12.61 -2.04 -2.45
CA ILE A 80 -13.95 -2.16 -1.88
C ILE A 80 -14.65 -0.79 -1.86
N GLY A 81 -13.99 0.28 -1.44
CA GLY A 81 -14.56 1.63 -1.39
C GLY A 81 -14.98 2.17 -2.76
N LEU A 82 -14.18 1.94 -3.80
CA LEU A 82 -14.53 2.30 -5.18
C LEU A 82 -15.67 1.42 -5.73
N SER A 83 -15.66 0.13 -5.41
CA SER A 83 -16.70 -0.81 -5.83
C SER A 83 -18.08 -0.55 -5.20
N LEU A 84 -18.12 0.11 -4.03
CA LEU A 84 -19.36 0.58 -3.43
C LEU A 84 -19.96 1.74 -4.22
N LYS A 85 -19.11 2.59 -4.81
CA LYS A 85 -19.53 3.72 -5.64
C LYS A 85 -19.92 3.30 -7.07
N SER A 86 -19.28 2.28 -7.65
CA SER A 86 -19.50 1.83 -9.03
C SER A 86 -20.46 0.64 -9.18
N HIS A 87 -20.94 0.07 -8.06
CA HIS A 87 -21.81 -1.13 -8.06
C HIS A 87 -21.21 -2.35 -8.78
N ASP A 88 -19.88 -2.44 -8.84
CA ASP A 88 -19.16 -3.53 -9.50
C ASP A 88 -18.87 -4.69 -8.53
N PRO A 89 -19.49 -5.87 -8.73
CA PRO A 89 -19.31 -7.02 -7.83
C PRO A 89 -17.90 -7.62 -7.88
N SER A 90 -17.18 -7.50 -9.00
CA SER A 90 -15.82 -8.02 -9.16
C SER A 90 -14.79 -7.24 -8.33
N GLN A 91 -14.92 -5.92 -8.24
CA GLN A 91 -14.03 -5.08 -7.40
C GLN A 91 -14.27 -5.33 -5.90
N ARG A 92 -15.52 -5.65 -5.52
CA ARG A 92 -15.85 -6.10 -4.15
C ARG A 92 -15.15 -7.42 -3.85
N ALA A 93 -15.32 -8.41 -4.71
CA ALA A 93 -14.74 -9.74 -4.51
C ALA A 93 -13.20 -9.72 -4.46
N ASN A 94 -12.56 -9.02 -5.40
CA ASN A 94 -11.10 -8.91 -5.47
C ASN A 94 -10.52 -8.09 -4.31
N GLY A 95 -11.21 -7.01 -3.92
CA GLY A 95 -10.86 -6.22 -2.75
C GLY A 95 -10.95 -7.03 -1.45
N ILE A 96 -12.03 -7.79 -1.26
CA ILE A 96 -12.22 -8.65 -0.08
C ILE A 96 -11.15 -9.77 -0.03
N MET A 97 -10.86 -10.42 -1.16
CA MET A 97 -9.79 -11.43 -1.23
C MET A 97 -8.43 -10.84 -0.85
N THR A 98 -8.14 -9.63 -1.32
CA THR A 98 -6.87 -8.94 -1.02
C THR A 98 -6.78 -8.55 0.46
N VAL A 99 -7.89 -8.10 1.07
CA VAL A 99 -7.94 -7.82 2.51
C VAL A 99 -7.72 -9.10 3.33
N ALA A 100 -8.38 -10.20 2.97
CA ALA A 100 -8.20 -11.48 3.66
C ALA A 100 -6.75 -11.98 3.59
N GLY A 101 -6.14 -11.93 2.39
CA GLY A 101 -4.72 -12.27 2.22
C GLY A 101 -3.79 -11.33 2.99
N GLY A 102 -4.08 -10.02 2.99
CA GLY A 102 -3.32 -9.02 3.73
C GLY A 102 -3.33 -9.27 5.24
N ILE A 103 -4.49 -9.63 5.81
CA ILE A 103 -4.62 -9.99 7.24
C ILE A 103 -3.73 -11.19 7.59
N VAL A 104 -3.80 -12.27 6.79
CA VAL A 104 -2.97 -13.47 7.02
C VAL A 104 -1.48 -13.14 6.94
N VAL A 105 -1.06 -12.33 5.96
CA VAL A 105 0.34 -11.90 5.81
C VAL A 105 0.80 -11.02 6.98
N THR A 106 -0.05 -10.10 7.46
CA THR A 106 0.26 -9.25 8.62
C THR A 106 0.49 -10.06 9.89
N PHE A 107 -0.24 -11.17 10.06
CA PHE A 107 -0.10 -12.07 11.21
C PHE A 107 0.85 -13.25 10.95
N ALA A 108 1.53 -13.34 9.81
CA ALA A 108 2.37 -14.49 9.46
C ALA A 108 3.44 -14.81 10.53
N LYS A 109 4.08 -13.78 11.12
CA LYS A 109 5.05 -13.96 12.22
C LYS A 109 4.39 -14.50 13.49
N GLU A 110 3.23 -13.95 13.86
CA GLU A 110 2.48 -14.37 15.06
C GLU A 110 1.98 -15.80 14.92
N ILE A 111 1.47 -16.16 13.73
CA ILE A 111 1.05 -17.52 13.40
C ILE A 111 2.24 -18.46 13.46
N LEU A 112 3.37 -18.09 12.85
CA LEU A 112 4.59 -18.90 12.88
C LEU A 112 5.10 -19.14 14.30
N ASN A 113 5.14 -18.10 15.13
CA ASN A 113 5.55 -18.24 16.54
C ASN A 113 4.55 -19.12 17.31
N THR A 114 3.25 -18.97 17.08
CA THR A 114 2.21 -19.78 17.75
C THR A 114 2.33 -21.27 17.41
N ILE A 115 2.71 -21.62 16.18
CA ILE A 115 2.88 -23.01 15.76
C ILE A 115 4.28 -23.56 16.06
N ALA A 116 5.31 -22.71 16.08
CA ALA A 116 6.69 -23.09 16.30
C ALA A 116 7.06 -23.18 17.81
N GLY A 117 6.27 -22.54 18.69
CA GLY A 117 6.48 -22.55 20.15
C GLY A 117 7.24 -21.31 20.63
#